data_AF-A0A2D3V763-F1
#
_entry.id   AF-A0A2D3V763-F1
#
_cell.length_a   1.000
_cell.length_b   1.000
_cell.length_c   1.000
_cell.angle_alpha   90.00
_cell.angle_beta   90.00
_cell.angle_gamma   90.00
#
_symmetry.space_group_name_H-M   'P 1'
#
loop_
_entity.id
_entity.type
_entity.pdbx_description
1 polymer ?
#
loop_
_entity_poly.entity_id
_entity_poly.type
_entity_poly.pdbx_seq_one_letter_code
_entity_poly.pdbx_strand_id
1 'polypeptide(L)'
;MHASTIFALAAATFASAAPVDIPGQQFGSFEVSNFIFGCTSGCNWYFDVSIAGSFLNHPAIDTPVHCEGGWALDPSDVPSEYVECGPISQTQSVSAYVTRAVEEGEQSVLNLVYSTSNPLTGAVFKYYGDDNVYSATGYNASLQQSEFSVPETSATAVI
;
A
#
# COMPACT_ATOMS: atom_id res chain seq x y z
N MET A 1 8.43 14.08 62.34
CA MET A 1 7.33 13.75 61.41
C MET A 1 7.94 13.00 60.24
N HIS A 2 7.59 11.72 60.07
CA HIS A 2 8.05 10.88 58.97
C HIS A 2 7.09 11.04 57.80
N ALA A 3 7.60 11.22 56.59
CA ALA A 3 6.82 11.11 55.37
C ALA A 3 7.66 10.36 54.33
N SER A 4 7.36 9.07 54.20
CA SER A 4 7.91 8.20 53.16
C SER A 4 7.10 8.40 51.89
N THR A 5 7.74 8.91 50.85
CA THR A 5 7.12 9.07 49.51
C THR A 5 7.31 7.76 48.74
N ILE A 6 6.22 7.04 48.49
CA ILE A 6 6.22 5.85 47.62
C ILE A 6 5.97 6.33 46.19
N PHE A 7 6.98 6.27 45.33
CA PHE A 7 6.82 6.40 43.89
C PHE A 7 6.33 5.06 43.32
N ALA A 8 5.05 4.99 42.94
CA ALA A 8 4.52 3.89 42.16
C ALA A 8 4.85 4.13 40.67
N LEU A 9 5.84 3.43 40.13
CA LEU A 9 6.05 3.33 38.68
C LEU A 9 4.97 2.40 38.11
N ALA A 10 4.00 2.96 37.40
CA ALA A 10 3.12 2.17 36.55
C ALA A 10 3.88 1.79 35.27
N ALA A 11 4.31 0.53 35.19
CA ALA A 11 4.84 -0.04 33.96
C ALA A 11 3.67 -0.31 33.01
N ALA A 12 3.49 0.55 32.00
CA ALA A 12 2.60 0.28 30.89
C ALA A 12 3.24 -0.82 30.02
N THR A 13 2.69 -2.03 30.07
CA THR A 13 3.04 -3.09 29.12
C THR A 13 2.44 -2.74 27.77
N PHE A 14 3.26 -2.32 26.81
CA PHE A 14 2.85 -2.26 25.41
C PHE A 14 2.67 -3.70 24.92
N ALA A 15 1.42 -4.15 24.76
CA ALA A 15 1.13 -5.34 24.00
C ALA A 15 1.55 -5.04 22.55
N SER A 16 2.59 -5.73 22.09
CA SER A 16 3.00 -5.67 20.68
C SER A 16 1.92 -6.34 19.86
N ALA A 17 1.12 -5.56 19.13
CA ALA A 17 0.17 -6.07 18.16
C ALA A 17 0.96 -6.66 16.97
N ALA A 18 1.14 -7.98 16.97
CA ALA A 18 1.85 -8.68 15.90
C ALA A 18 0.90 -8.95 14.72
N PRO A 19 1.37 -8.84 13.46
CA PRO A 19 0.59 -9.24 12.30
C PRO A 19 0.22 -10.72 12.36
N VAL A 20 -1.03 -11.04 12.06
CA VAL A 20 -1.51 -12.43 11.92
C VAL A 20 -2.13 -12.63 10.53
N ASP A 21 -1.91 -13.80 9.94
CA ASP A 21 -2.60 -14.24 8.73
C ASP A 21 -4.09 -14.46 9.04
N ILE A 22 -4.96 -14.19 8.06
CA ILE A 22 -6.40 -14.31 8.22
C ILE A 22 -6.89 -15.63 7.59
N PRO A 23 -7.32 -16.64 8.36
CA PRO A 23 -7.77 -17.92 7.81
C PRO A 23 -9.05 -17.77 6.99
N GLY A 24 -9.10 -18.38 5.80
CA GLY A 24 -10.28 -18.35 4.94
C GLY A 24 -10.57 -16.99 4.29
N GLN A 25 -9.55 -16.14 4.21
CA GLN A 25 -9.64 -14.81 3.63
C GLN A 25 -10.07 -14.87 2.15
N GLN A 26 -11.07 -14.05 1.81
CA GLN A 26 -11.42 -13.76 0.43
C GLN A 26 -10.54 -12.61 -0.08
N PHE A 27 -10.25 -12.59 -1.37
CA PHE A 27 -9.43 -11.57 -2.00
C PHE A 27 -10.25 -10.77 -3.00
N GLY A 28 -10.05 -9.45 -2.97
CA GLY A 28 -10.51 -8.51 -3.97
C GLY A 28 -9.45 -8.27 -5.05
N SER A 29 -9.56 -7.11 -5.68
CA SER A 29 -8.58 -6.61 -6.64
C SER A 29 -8.51 -5.08 -6.58
N PHE A 30 -7.34 -4.56 -6.90
CA PHE A 30 -7.13 -3.15 -7.16
C PHE A 30 -7.40 -2.90 -8.65
N GLU A 31 -8.34 -2.04 -8.95
CA GLU A 31 -8.67 -1.65 -10.32
C GLU A 31 -7.96 -0.33 -10.63
N VAL A 32 -6.85 -0.44 -11.37
CA VAL A 32 -5.96 0.68 -11.69
C VAL A 32 -6.40 1.32 -13.00
N SER A 33 -6.45 2.65 -13.02
CA SER A 33 -6.78 3.46 -14.20
C SER A 33 -5.90 4.70 -14.29
N ASN A 34 -5.83 5.32 -15.47
CA ASN A 34 -4.99 6.47 -15.76
C ASN A 34 -3.51 6.29 -15.35
N PHE A 35 -3.01 5.04 -15.38
CA PHE A 35 -1.66 4.73 -14.93
C PHE A 35 -0.62 5.30 -15.88
N ILE A 36 0.32 6.07 -15.32
CA ILE A 36 1.53 6.52 -15.98
C ILE A 36 2.70 6.39 -15.03
N PHE A 37 3.76 5.76 -15.51
CA PHE A 37 5.05 5.67 -14.83
C PHE A 37 6.17 6.05 -15.80
N GLY A 38 7.11 6.89 -15.38
CA GLY A 38 8.18 7.37 -16.25
C GLY A 38 9.45 7.71 -15.48
N CYS A 39 10.61 7.39 -16.05
CA CYS A 39 11.93 7.70 -15.50
C CYS A 39 12.76 8.54 -16.50
N THR A 40 13.15 9.75 -16.10
CA THR A 40 14.08 10.60 -16.88
C THR A 40 15.27 11.02 -16.01
N SER A 41 15.19 12.16 -15.33
CA SER A 41 16.14 12.56 -14.27
C SER A 41 15.73 12.05 -12.88
N GLY A 42 14.51 11.54 -12.77
CA GLY A 42 13.89 10.90 -11.62
C GLY A 42 12.76 10.00 -12.13
N CYS A 43 12.30 9.09 -11.30
CA CYS A 43 11.15 8.25 -11.59
C CYS A 43 9.91 8.82 -10.92
N ASN A 44 8.84 9.03 -11.67
CA ASN A 44 7.55 9.45 -11.14
C ASN A 44 6.46 8.51 -11.65
N TRP A 45 5.43 8.34 -10.86
CA TRP A 45 4.26 7.56 -11.20
C TRP A 45 3.00 8.24 -10.68
N TYR A 46 1.91 8.05 -11.39
CA TYR A 46 0.57 8.40 -10.93
C TYR A 46 -0.47 7.45 -11.52
N PHE A 47 -1.58 7.29 -10.83
CA PHE A 47 -2.75 6.52 -11.28
C PHE A 47 -3.95 6.82 -10.39
N ASP A 48 -5.14 6.39 -10.81
CA ASP A 48 -6.32 6.31 -9.96
C ASP A 48 -6.65 4.85 -9.68
N VAL A 49 -7.09 4.53 -8.47
CA VAL A 49 -7.39 3.15 -8.07
C VAL A 49 -8.74 3.03 -7.36
N SER A 50 -9.53 2.04 -7.73
CA SER A 50 -10.69 1.57 -6.97
C SER A 50 -10.42 0.17 -6.41
N ILE A 51 -11.19 -0.24 -5.40
CA ILE A 51 -11.07 -1.58 -4.80
C ILE A 51 -12.32 -2.37 -5.12
N ALA A 52 -12.15 -3.47 -5.85
CA ALA A 52 -13.21 -4.41 -6.16
C ALA A 52 -13.24 -5.57 -5.16
N GLY A 53 -14.42 -6.17 -4.99
CA GLY A 53 -14.67 -7.19 -3.98
C GLY A 53 -15.14 -6.60 -2.65
N SER A 54 -16.24 -7.13 -2.12
CA SER A 54 -16.83 -6.69 -0.86
C SER A 54 -17.14 -7.89 0.02
N PHE A 55 -16.49 -7.93 1.18
CA PHE A 55 -16.63 -9.00 2.17
C PHE A 55 -16.27 -8.48 3.57
N LEU A 56 -16.27 -9.38 4.56
CA LEU A 56 -16.03 -9.01 5.95
C LEU A 56 -14.66 -8.33 6.13
N ASN A 57 -14.67 -7.13 6.73
CA ASN A 57 -13.49 -6.25 6.93
C ASN A 57 -12.85 -5.72 5.64
N HIS A 58 -13.48 -5.92 4.48
CA HIS A 58 -13.00 -5.45 3.18
C HIS A 58 -14.14 -4.79 2.40
N PRO A 59 -14.47 -3.52 2.69
CA PRO A 59 -15.41 -2.78 1.88
C PRO A 59 -14.77 -2.46 0.52
N ALA A 60 -15.56 -2.56 -0.55
CA ALA A 60 -15.19 -2.05 -1.86
C ALA A 60 -15.10 -0.51 -1.85
N ILE A 61 -14.30 0.03 -2.76
CA ILE A 61 -14.17 1.47 -3.01
C ILE A 61 -14.54 1.72 -4.46
N ASP A 62 -15.75 2.21 -4.71
CA ASP A 62 -16.27 2.40 -6.07
C ASP A 62 -15.84 3.72 -6.72
N THR A 63 -15.41 4.70 -5.92
CA THR A 63 -14.89 5.98 -6.43
C THR A 63 -13.37 5.91 -6.45
N PRO A 64 -12.73 5.99 -7.63
CA PRO A 64 -11.27 5.91 -7.72
C PRO A 64 -10.59 6.98 -6.88
N VAL A 65 -9.51 6.60 -6.20
CA VAL A 65 -8.65 7.47 -5.43
C VAL A 65 -7.35 7.71 -6.17
N HIS A 66 -6.90 8.96 -6.21
CA HIS A 66 -5.65 9.33 -6.89
C HIS A 66 -4.43 8.93 -6.07
N CYS A 67 -3.44 8.33 -6.71
CA CYS A 67 -2.17 7.94 -6.14
C CYS A 67 -1.04 8.56 -6.97
N GLU A 68 -0.04 9.16 -6.32
CA GLU A 68 1.15 9.68 -6.99
C GLU A 68 2.39 9.56 -6.11
N GLY A 69 3.55 9.46 -6.74
CA GLY A 69 4.81 9.41 -6.04
C GLY A 69 5.99 9.34 -7.00
N GLY A 70 7.19 9.18 -6.43
CA GLY A 70 8.42 9.14 -7.20
C GLY A 70 9.67 9.02 -6.32
N TRP A 71 10.80 8.81 -6.96
CA TRP A 71 12.12 8.73 -6.32
C TRP A 71 13.21 9.21 -7.27
N ALA A 72 14.35 9.61 -6.70
CA ALA A 72 15.50 10.01 -7.49
C ALA A 72 16.21 8.78 -8.09
N LEU A 73 16.98 8.95 -9.17
CA LEU A 73 17.76 7.85 -9.77
C LEU A 73 19.05 7.51 -8.99
N ASP A 74 19.10 7.80 -7.70
CA ASP A 74 20.25 7.45 -6.86
C ASP A 74 20.31 5.91 -6.73
N PRO A 75 21.45 5.25 -7.00
CA PRO A 75 21.58 3.81 -6.80
C PRO A 75 21.37 3.35 -5.34
N SER A 76 21.40 4.26 -4.37
CA SER A 76 21.02 3.99 -2.97
C SER A 76 19.53 4.20 -2.68
N ASP A 77 18.78 4.82 -3.58
CA ASP A 77 17.31 4.94 -3.50
C ASP A 77 16.67 3.65 -4.04
N VAL A 78 16.33 2.75 -3.13
CA VAL A 78 15.42 1.64 -3.42
C VAL A 78 14.03 2.08 -2.95
N PRO A 79 13.12 2.47 -3.86
CA PRO A 79 11.75 2.82 -3.48
C PRO A 79 11.12 1.60 -2.81
N SER A 80 10.91 1.70 -1.50
CA SER A 80 10.36 0.64 -0.65
C SER A 80 9.36 1.19 0.37
N GLU A 81 9.11 2.50 0.33
CA GLU A 81 8.18 3.17 1.21
C GLU A 81 6.86 3.40 0.49
N TYR A 82 5.79 2.87 1.07
CA TYR A 82 4.44 3.11 0.61
C TYR A 82 4.09 4.59 0.77
N VAL A 83 3.66 5.21 -0.32
CA VAL A 83 3.07 6.56 -0.34
C VAL A 83 1.56 6.42 -0.22
N GLU A 84 0.96 7.11 0.74
CA GLU A 84 -0.51 7.13 0.89
C GLU A 84 -1.13 7.87 -0.30
N CYS A 85 -2.15 7.26 -0.89
CA CYS A 85 -2.97 7.88 -1.93
C CYS A 85 -3.86 8.98 -1.32
N GLY A 86 -4.69 9.60 -2.14
CA GLY A 86 -5.69 10.57 -1.71
C GLY A 86 -6.61 10.04 -0.60
N PRO A 87 -7.34 10.94 0.09
CA PRO A 87 -8.19 10.54 1.19
C PRO A 87 -9.40 9.73 0.70
N ILE A 88 -9.69 8.62 1.40
CA ILE A 88 -10.88 7.78 1.14
C ILE A 88 -11.88 7.95 2.28
N SER A 89 -11.48 7.56 3.50
CA SER A 89 -12.25 7.77 4.72
C SER A 89 -11.33 7.70 5.95
N GLN A 90 -11.88 7.85 7.16
CA GLN A 90 -11.10 7.69 8.39
C GLN A 90 -10.70 6.23 8.68
N THR A 91 -11.33 5.27 8.02
CA THR A 91 -11.13 3.83 8.28
C THR A 91 -10.61 3.08 7.08
N GLN A 92 -10.27 3.77 5.99
CA GLN A 92 -9.83 3.17 4.74
C GLN A 92 -8.73 4.05 4.15
N SER A 93 -7.64 3.42 3.73
CA SER A 93 -6.57 4.07 2.97
C SER A 93 -5.99 3.10 1.95
N VAL A 94 -5.54 3.64 0.83
CA VAL A 94 -4.74 2.91 -0.15
C VAL A 94 -3.35 3.54 -0.15
N SER A 95 -2.32 2.73 -0.29
CA SER A 95 -0.96 3.20 -0.41
C SER A 95 -0.23 2.41 -1.48
N ALA A 96 0.72 3.04 -2.15
CA ALA A 96 1.42 2.45 -3.27
C ALA A 96 2.88 2.85 -3.34
N TYR A 97 3.68 2.03 -4.00
CA TYR A 97 4.99 2.42 -4.50
C TYR A 97 5.32 1.58 -5.73
N VAL A 98 6.26 2.04 -6.56
CA VAL A 98 6.77 1.28 -7.69
C VAL A 98 8.22 0.90 -7.42
N THR A 99 8.54 -0.40 -7.47
CA THR A 99 9.92 -0.89 -7.39
C THR A 99 10.56 -0.77 -8.76
N ARG A 100 11.76 -0.18 -8.79
CA ARG A 100 12.56 -0.04 -10.00
C ARG A 100 13.03 -1.41 -10.55
N ALA A 101 12.95 -1.56 -11.87
CA ALA A 101 13.72 -2.55 -12.64
C ALA A 101 15.23 -2.28 -12.56
N VAL A 102 16.03 -3.29 -12.20
CA VAL A 102 17.47 -3.10 -11.99
C VAL A 102 18.22 -3.09 -13.33
N GLU A 103 17.81 -3.95 -14.26
CA GLU A 103 18.41 -4.05 -15.59
C GLU A 103 17.53 -3.43 -16.69
N GLU A 104 18.17 -2.96 -17.76
CA GLU A 104 17.47 -2.42 -18.93
C GLU A 104 16.68 -3.54 -19.62
N GLY A 105 15.36 -3.35 -19.75
CA GLY A 105 14.46 -4.34 -20.34
C GLY A 105 13.69 -5.19 -19.33
N GLU A 106 14.00 -5.10 -18.04
CA GLU A 106 13.21 -5.70 -16.96
C GLU A 106 11.95 -4.88 -16.63
N GLN A 107 11.03 -5.51 -15.91
CA GLN A 107 9.77 -4.90 -15.47
C GLN A 107 9.94 -4.26 -14.10
N SER A 108 9.35 -3.07 -13.94
CA SER A 108 9.18 -2.48 -12.61
C SER A 108 7.94 -3.09 -11.97
N VAL A 109 7.82 -3.06 -10.65
CA VAL A 109 6.68 -3.67 -9.94
C VAL A 109 5.88 -2.60 -9.24
N LEU A 110 4.60 -2.46 -9.57
CA LEU A 110 3.67 -1.66 -8.79
C LEU A 110 3.25 -2.49 -7.57
N ASN A 111 3.43 -1.93 -6.38
CA ASN A 111 3.05 -2.56 -5.11
C ASN A 111 1.94 -1.73 -4.48
N LEU A 112 0.87 -2.39 -4.07
CA LEU A 112 -0.34 -1.78 -3.54
C LEU A 112 -0.68 -2.37 -2.18
N VAL A 113 -1.18 -1.51 -1.30
CA VAL A 113 -1.75 -1.88 0.00
C VAL A 113 -3.10 -1.19 0.14
N TYR A 114 -4.12 -1.96 0.44
CA TYR A 114 -5.40 -1.47 0.93
C TYR A 114 -5.50 -1.75 2.43
N SER A 115 -5.68 -0.71 3.23
CA SER A 115 -5.83 -0.82 4.69
C SER A 115 -7.24 -0.46 5.11
N THR A 116 -7.83 -1.28 5.98
CA THR A 116 -9.14 -1.03 6.59
C THR A 116 -9.03 -1.10 8.11
N SER A 117 -9.74 -0.25 8.83
CA SER A 117 -9.82 -0.33 10.28
C SER A 117 -11.23 -0.67 10.74
N ASN A 118 -11.33 -1.60 11.69
CA ASN A 118 -12.56 -1.92 12.38
C ASN A 118 -12.60 -1.16 13.70
N PRO A 119 -13.39 -0.07 13.81
CA PRO A 119 -13.40 0.77 14.99
C PRO A 119 -13.97 0.08 16.24
N LEU A 120 -14.72 -1.01 16.08
CA LEU A 120 -15.31 -1.75 17.21
C LEU A 120 -14.28 -2.66 17.88
N THR A 121 -13.35 -3.23 17.10
CA THR A 121 -12.32 -4.15 17.61
C THR A 121 -10.94 -3.48 17.74
N GLY A 122 -10.75 -2.32 17.12
CA GLY A 122 -9.44 -1.68 16.98
C GLY A 122 -8.54 -2.36 15.93
N ALA A 123 -9.02 -3.42 15.28
CA ALA A 123 -8.23 -4.19 14.34
C ALA A 123 -7.99 -3.42 13.04
N VAL A 124 -6.76 -3.54 12.51
CA VAL A 124 -6.38 -3.01 11.19
C VAL A 124 -6.07 -4.19 10.28
N PHE A 125 -6.75 -4.24 9.15
CA PHE A 125 -6.54 -5.23 8.09
C PHE A 125 -5.78 -4.60 6.95
N LYS A 126 -4.83 -5.33 6.37
CA LYS A 126 -4.06 -4.91 5.21
C LYS A 126 -4.16 -5.98 4.13
N TYR A 127 -4.47 -5.57 2.92
CA TYR A 127 -4.57 -6.39 1.72
C TYR A 127 -3.52 -5.93 0.74
N TYR A 128 -2.76 -6.88 0.18
CA TYR A 128 -1.59 -6.59 -0.64
C TYR A 128 -1.79 -7.15 -2.04
N GLY A 129 -1.34 -6.40 -3.03
CA GLY A 129 -1.26 -6.83 -4.42
C GLY A 129 -0.06 -6.21 -5.10
N ASP A 130 0.46 -6.87 -6.10
CA ASP A 130 1.58 -6.42 -6.90
C ASP A 130 1.42 -6.86 -8.36
N ASP A 131 1.87 -6.03 -9.28
CA ASP A 131 1.90 -6.37 -10.71
C ASP A 131 3.07 -5.70 -11.44
N ASN A 132 3.48 -6.32 -12.54
CA ASN A 132 4.54 -5.82 -13.39
C ASN A 132 4.06 -4.67 -14.26
N VAL A 133 4.80 -3.56 -14.23
CA VAL A 133 4.52 -2.35 -14.99
C VAL A 133 5.72 -1.92 -15.83
N TYR A 134 5.43 -1.24 -16.93
CA TYR A 134 6.43 -0.70 -17.84
C TYR A 134 6.53 0.82 -17.72
N SER A 135 7.74 1.36 -17.92
CA SER A 135 7.98 2.81 -17.92
C SER A 135 7.72 3.42 -19.30
N ALA A 136 7.02 4.55 -19.34
CA ALA A 136 6.68 5.33 -20.54
C ALA A 136 7.89 6.00 -21.21
N THR A 137 9.06 5.98 -20.58
CA THR A 137 10.28 6.67 -21.06
C THR A 137 11.41 5.71 -21.41
N GLY A 138 11.19 4.40 -21.35
CA GLY A 138 12.19 3.37 -21.63
C GLY A 138 11.97 2.59 -22.93
N TYR A 139 12.81 1.57 -23.15
CA TYR A 139 12.74 0.70 -24.34
C TYR A 139 11.36 0.04 -24.52
N ASN A 140 10.71 -0.31 -23.42
CA ASN A 140 9.39 -0.94 -23.38
C ASN A 140 8.23 0.06 -23.21
N ALA A 141 8.42 1.35 -23.54
CA ALA A 141 7.40 2.38 -23.34
C ALA A 141 6.05 2.06 -23.99
N SER A 142 6.06 1.43 -25.17
CA SER A 142 4.85 1.03 -25.88
C SER A 142 4.06 -0.09 -25.20
N LEU A 143 4.62 -0.74 -24.16
CA LEU A 143 3.97 -1.80 -23.40
C LEU A 143 3.25 -1.28 -22.15
N GLN A 144 3.41 0.00 -21.79
CA GLN A 144 2.69 0.57 -20.66
C GLN A 144 1.18 0.55 -20.93
N GLN A 145 0.43 -0.03 -20.00
CA GLN A 145 -1.02 -0.04 -20.00
C GLN A 145 -1.53 1.06 -19.06
N SER A 146 -2.56 1.79 -19.49
CA SER A 146 -3.18 2.83 -18.67
C SER A 146 -4.22 2.27 -17.69
N GLU A 147 -4.72 1.06 -17.94
CA GLU A 147 -5.78 0.41 -17.16
C GLU A 147 -5.47 -1.09 -17.03
N PHE A 148 -5.56 -1.61 -15.82
CA PHE A 148 -5.33 -3.03 -15.50
C PHE A 148 -5.86 -3.36 -14.09
N SER A 149 -6.02 -4.65 -13.81
CA SER A 149 -6.47 -5.15 -12.50
C SER A 149 -5.34 -5.89 -11.81
N VAL A 150 -5.06 -5.52 -10.56
CA VAL A 150 -4.05 -6.17 -9.72
C VAL A 150 -4.79 -7.02 -8.67
N PRO A 151 -4.67 -8.36 -8.71
CA PRO A 151 -5.30 -9.21 -7.72
C PRO A 151 -4.65 -9.02 -6.35
N GLU A 152 -5.45 -9.07 -5.29
CA GLU A 152 -4.89 -9.22 -3.94
C GLU A 152 -4.35 -10.64 -3.77
N THR A 153 -3.13 -10.74 -3.24
CA THR A 153 -2.40 -12.02 -3.09
C THR A 153 -2.16 -12.41 -1.64
N SER A 154 -2.20 -11.44 -0.72
CA SER A 154 -2.04 -11.69 0.71
C SER A 154 -2.78 -10.67 1.57
N ALA A 155 -3.04 -11.04 2.82
CA ALA A 155 -3.65 -10.14 3.79
C ALA A 155 -3.12 -10.41 5.21
N THR A 156 -3.01 -9.35 6.00
CA THR A 156 -2.63 -9.43 7.41
C THR A 156 -3.62 -8.65 8.28
N ALA A 157 -3.72 -9.00 9.55
CA ALA A 157 -4.45 -8.24 10.55
C ALA A 157 -3.55 -7.91 11.75
N VAL A 158 -3.73 -6.72 12.31
CA VAL A 158 -3.10 -6.26 13.55
C VAL A 158 -4.23 -5.94 14.54
N ILE A 159 -4.18 -6.49 15.74
CA ILE A 159 -5.24 -6.40 16.76
C ILE A 159 -4.64 -5.91 18.08
#